data_AF-A0A367QVA5-F1
#
_entry.id   AF-A0A367QVA5-F1
#
_cell.length_a   1.000
_cell.length_b   1.000
_cell.length_c   1.000
_cell.angle_alpha   90.00
_cell.angle_beta   90.00
_cell.angle_gamma   90.00
#
_symmetry.space_group_name_H-M   'P 1'
#
loop_
_entity.id
_entity.type
_entity.pdbx_description
1 polymer ?
#
loop_
_entity_poly.entity_id
_entity_poly.type
_entity_poly.pdbx_seq_one_letter_code
_entity_poly.pdbx_strand_id
1 'polypeptide(L)'
;MPKLPECDRCLLYSHDPHLVCAVHPAGPQADSCLDFREDPNAEPLELWEPEGATYYNGELIVQPRQRWTPEEQLELIDTHPMFTGKCPQCGYEFDRDWSARVHWDCPNSECGWMDDSV
;
A
#
# COMPACT_ATOMS: atom_id res chain seq x y z
N MET A 1 13.07 13.97 14.50
CA MET A 1 12.25 12.94 13.81
C MET A 1 13.12 12.26 12.75
N PRO A 2 12.93 10.97 12.45
CA PRO A 2 13.63 10.36 11.32
C PRO A 2 13.25 11.08 10.03
N LYS A 3 14.20 11.18 9.09
CA LYS A 3 13.98 11.79 7.76
C LYS A 3 12.73 11.15 7.13
N LEU A 4 11.82 11.96 6.58
CA LEU A 4 10.88 11.43 5.61
C LEU A 4 11.73 10.89 4.44
N PRO A 5 11.52 9.65 3.98
CA PRO A 5 12.31 9.07 2.89
C PRO A 5 12.29 9.93 1.63
N GLU A 6 11.23 10.73 1.45
CA GLU A 6 11.06 11.64 0.32
C GLU A 6 11.91 12.93 0.41
N CYS A 7 12.57 13.19 1.56
CA CYS A 7 13.28 14.44 1.86
C CYS A 7 14.71 14.17 2.37
N ASP A 8 15.34 13.11 1.86
CA ASP A 8 16.73 12.79 2.09
C ASP A 8 17.70 13.72 1.34
N ARG A 9 17.22 14.35 0.27
CA ARG A 9 18.00 15.19 -0.66
C ARG A 9 17.92 16.69 -0.39
N CYS A 10 17.17 17.17 0.60
CA CYS A 10 17.02 18.61 0.81
C CYS A 10 18.19 19.22 1.61
N LEU A 11 18.97 20.11 0.98
CA LEU A 11 20.25 20.61 1.49
C LEU A 11 20.13 21.40 2.81
N LEU A 12 19.03 22.13 3.00
CA LEU A 12 18.84 23.07 4.11
C LEU A 12 17.70 22.66 5.04
N TYR A 13 17.12 21.47 4.86
CA TYR A 13 16.00 21.01 5.67
C TYR A 13 16.46 20.73 7.11
N SER A 14 16.00 21.56 8.04
CA SER A 14 16.20 21.35 9.48
C SER A 14 15.38 20.14 9.95
N HIS A 15 16.05 19.14 10.55
CA HIS A 15 15.45 17.95 11.16
C HIS A 15 14.59 18.25 12.42
N ASP A 16 14.51 19.52 12.82
CA ASP A 16 13.64 20.02 13.88
C ASP A 16 12.48 20.85 13.28
N PRO A 17 11.23 20.34 13.38
CA PRO A 17 10.05 21.07 12.94
C PRO A 17 9.90 22.45 13.60
N HIS A 18 10.37 22.61 14.84
CA HIS A 18 10.31 23.89 15.56
C HIS A 18 11.20 24.95 14.90
N LEU A 19 12.38 24.54 14.41
CA LEU A 19 13.27 25.45 13.68
C LEU A 19 12.71 25.78 12.30
N VAL A 20 12.11 24.82 11.59
CA VAL A 20 11.46 25.08 10.29
C VAL A 20 10.29 26.06 10.46
N CYS A 21 9.43 25.87 11.46
CA CYS A 21 8.34 26.79 11.75
C CYS A 21 8.81 28.17 12.25
N ALA A 22 9.96 28.24 12.93
CA ALA A 22 10.54 29.52 13.33
C ALA A 22 11.10 30.31 12.14
N VAL A 23 11.71 29.64 11.17
CA VAL A 23 12.24 30.25 9.95
C VAL A 23 11.12 30.61 8.96
N HIS A 24 10.10 29.76 8.84
CA HIS A 24 8.96 29.93 7.94
C HIS A 24 7.60 29.84 8.67
N PRO A 25 7.26 30.82 9.52
CA PRO A 25 6.04 30.76 10.35
C PRO A 25 4.74 30.83 9.55
N ALA A 26 4.77 31.42 8.35
CA ALA A 26 3.64 31.49 7.43
C ALA A 26 3.76 30.51 6.25
N GLY A 27 4.74 29.60 6.30
CA GLY A 27 5.10 28.74 5.17
C GLY A 27 5.85 29.47 4.04
N PRO A 28 6.21 28.76 2.96
CA PRO A 28 6.89 29.33 1.81
C PRO A 28 5.99 30.33 1.10
N GLN A 29 6.55 31.49 0.75
CA GLN A 29 5.80 32.61 0.13
C GLN A 29 5.73 32.49 -1.41
N ALA A 30 6.42 31.51 -1.99
CA ALA A 30 6.52 31.28 -3.42
C ALA A 30 6.55 29.78 -3.70
N ASP A 31 6.43 29.42 -4.98
CA ASP A 31 6.43 28.03 -5.45
C ASP A 31 7.81 27.34 -5.33
N SER A 32 8.84 28.08 -4.89
CA SER A 32 10.17 27.54 -4.60
C SER A 32 10.56 27.85 -3.17
N CYS A 33 11.14 26.87 -2.48
CA CYS A 33 11.63 27.00 -1.12
C CYS A 33 13.07 26.50 -1.04
N LEU A 34 13.96 27.34 -0.49
CA LEU A 34 15.39 27.04 -0.36
C LEU A 34 15.64 25.85 0.57
N ASP A 35 14.77 25.64 1.57
CA ASP A 35 14.83 24.51 2.50
C ASP A 35 14.60 23.16 1.81
N PHE A 36 13.92 23.16 0.66
CA PHE A 36 13.59 21.97 -0.14
C PHE A 36 14.45 21.86 -1.40
N ARG A 37 15.61 22.52 -1.43
CA ARG A 37 16.53 22.43 -2.57
C ARG A 37 17.25 21.09 -2.57
N GLU A 38 17.16 20.36 -3.69
CA GLU A 38 17.93 19.12 -3.87
C GLU A 38 19.44 19.38 -3.71
N ASP A 39 20.12 18.49 -3.01
CA ASP A 39 21.56 18.49 -2.82
C ASP A 39 22.21 18.04 -4.13
N PRO A 40 22.98 18.92 -4.80
CA PRO A 40 23.63 18.58 -6.06
C PRO A 40 24.73 17.54 -5.90
N ASN A 41 25.16 17.23 -4.66
CA ASN A 41 26.18 16.22 -4.36
C ASN A 41 25.59 14.94 -3.77
N ALA A 42 24.26 14.82 -3.68
CA ALA A 42 23.66 13.57 -3.24
C ALA A 42 23.92 12.48 -4.30
N GLU A 43 24.54 11.38 -3.87
CA GLU A 43 24.68 10.18 -4.70
C GLU A 43 23.27 9.70 -5.10
N PRO A 44 22.99 9.50 -6.40
CA PRO A 44 21.72 8.93 -6.82
C PRO A 44 21.62 7.52 -6.24
N LEU A 45 20.59 7.26 -5.44
CA LEU A 45 20.27 5.89 -5.05
C LEU A 45 19.86 5.15 -6.33
N GLU A 46 20.72 4.25 -6.81
CA GLU A 46 20.33 3.28 -7.82
C GLU A 46 19.36 2.28 -7.18
N LEU A 47 18.07 2.65 -7.07
CA LEU A 47 16.98 1.69 -6.86
C LEU A 47 16.79 0.88 -8.15
N TRP A 48 17.78 0.05 -8.47
CA TRP A 48 17.60 -0.97 -9.47
C TRP A 48 16.78 -2.11 -8.87
N GLU A 49 15.64 -2.41 -9.48
CA GLU A 49 14.79 -3.55 -9.13
C GLU A 49 14.73 -4.52 -10.32
N PRO A 50 14.91 -5.83 -10.12
CA PRO A 50 14.65 -6.80 -11.17
C PRO A 50 13.15 -6.86 -11.50
N GLU A 51 12.80 -7.12 -12.76
CA GLU A 51 11.39 -7.31 -13.16
C GLU A 51 10.71 -8.38 -12.29
N GLY A 52 9.61 -7.99 -11.61
CA GLY A 52 8.85 -8.89 -10.74
C GLY A 52 9.38 -9.01 -9.30
N ALA A 53 10.32 -8.17 -8.88
CA ALA A 53 10.78 -8.10 -7.50
C ALA A 53 10.81 -6.67 -6.98
N THR A 54 10.68 -6.50 -5.66
CA THR A 54 10.68 -5.19 -4.98
C THR A 54 11.49 -5.30 -3.69
N TYR A 55 12.19 -4.25 -3.30
CA TYR A 55 12.83 -4.22 -1.98
C TYR A 55 11.84 -3.84 -0.89
N TYR A 56 11.77 -4.63 0.18
CA TYR A 56 11.03 -4.30 1.39
C TYR A 56 11.94 -4.47 2.60
N ASN A 57 12.10 -3.41 3.41
CA ASN A 57 13.07 -3.37 4.51
C ASN A 57 14.51 -3.74 4.10
N GLY A 58 14.90 -3.43 2.86
CA GLY A 58 16.23 -3.75 2.32
C GLY A 58 16.39 -5.22 1.90
N GLU A 59 15.37 -6.05 2.02
CA GLU A 59 15.33 -7.41 1.51
C GLU A 59 14.63 -7.46 0.16
N LEU A 60 15.19 -8.19 -0.81
CA LEU A 60 14.58 -8.38 -2.11
C LEU A 60 13.44 -9.39 -2.00
N ILE A 61 12.20 -8.91 -2.14
CA ILE A 61 11.02 -9.77 -2.19
C ILE A 61 10.66 -9.99 -3.66
N VAL A 62 10.70 -11.25 -4.10
CA VAL A 62 10.11 -11.64 -5.38
C VAL A 62 8.60 -11.60 -5.19
N GLN A 63 7.92 -10.70 -5.91
CA GLN A 63 6.47 -10.68 -5.83
C GLN A 63 5.95 -12.01 -6.39
N PRO A 64 5.10 -12.74 -5.65
CA PRO A 64 4.43 -13.90 -6.23
C PRO A 64 3.74 -13.44 -7.51
N ARG A 65 3.97 -14.16 -8.62
CA ARG A 65 3.43 -13.78 -9.94
C ARG A 65 1.95 -13.49 -9.74
N GLN A 66 1.56 -12.22 -9.88
CA GLN A 66 0.17 -11.81 -9.80
C GLN A 66 -0.56 -12.57 -10.92
N ARG A 67 -1.31 -13.60 -10.51
CA ARG A 67 -2.15 -14.37 -11.43
C ARG A 67 -3.27 -13.50 -11.99
N TRP A 68 -3.68 -12.50 -11.21
CA TRP A 68 -4.81 -11.63 -11.47
C TRP A 68 -4.37 -10.24 -11.94
N THR A 69 -5.13 -9.67 -12.87
CA THR A 69 -5.00 -8.24 -13.20
C THR A 69 -5.51 -7.39 -12.04
N PRO A 70 -5.16 -6.08 -11.98
CA PRO A 70 -5.70 -5.18 -10.97
C PRO A 70 -7.24 -5.17 -10.92
N GLU A 71 -7.91 -5.26 -12.06
CA GLU A 71 -9.37 -5.30 -12.15
C GLU A 71 -9.95 -6.57 -11.55
N GLU A 72 -9.34 -7.72 -11.83
CA GLU A 72 -9.74 -9.01 -11.24
C GLU A 72 -9.51 -9.03 -9.72
N GLN A 73 -8.44 -8.40 -9.24
CA GLN A 73 -8.21 -8.24 -7.79
C GLN A 73 -9.29 -7.38 -7.14
N LEU A 74 -9.68 -6.27 -7.78
CA LEU A 74 -10.76 -5.40 -7.29
C LEU A 74 -12.09 -6.14 -7.26
N GLU A 75 -12.42 -6.89 -8.31
CA GLU A 75 -13.62 -7.73 -8.34
C GLU A 75 -13.63 -8.73 -7.19
N LEU A 76 -12.49 -9.34 -6.87
CA LEU A 76 -12.36 -10.29 -5.77
C LEU A 76 -12.59 -9.61 -4.41
N ILE A 77 -12.05 -8.41 -4.20
CA ILE A 77 -12.28 -7.60 -2.99
C ILE A 77 -13.77 -7.24 -2.84
N ASP A 78 -14.43 -6.90 -3.94
CA ASP A 78 -15.81 -6.41 -3.94
C ASP A 78 -16.87 -7.53 -3.86
N THR A 79 -16.51 -8.76 -4.24
CA THR A 79 -17.48 -9.86 -4.37
C THR A 79 -17.23 -11.02 -3.41
N HIS A 80 -15.98 -11.27 -3.01
CA HIS A 80 -15.63 -12.49 -2.30
C HIS A 80 -16.11 -12.46 -0.84
N PRO A 81 -16.74 -13.55 -0.33
CA PRO A 81 -17.23 -13.61 1.05
C PRO A 81 -16.19 -13.33 2.13
N MET A 82 -14.92 -13.63 1.87
CA MET A 82 -13.81 -13.30 2.77
C MET A 82 -13.71 -11.82 3.09
N PHE A 83 -14.04 -10.95 2.13
CA PHE A 83 -13.97 -9.49 2.27
C PHE A 83 -15.33 -8.88 2.57
N THR A 84 -16.39 -9.36 1.92
CA THR A 84 -17.74 -8.79 2.03
C THR A 84 -18.54 -9.38 3.19
N GLY A 85 -18.19 -10.57 3.66
CA GLY A 85 -18.98 -11.36 4.61
C GLY A 85 -20.28 -11.90 4.01
N LYS A 86 -20.49 -11.80 2.69
CA LYS A 86 -21.74 -12.18 2.02
C LYS A 86 -21.51 -13.05 0.80
N CYS A 87 -22.42 -13.99 0.54
CA CYS A 87 -22.38 -14.77 -0.69
C CYS A 87 -22.72 -13.86 -1.88
N PRO A 88 -21.90 -13.84 -2.95
CA PRO A 88 -22.13 -12.96 -4.09
C PRO A 88 -23.40 -13.31 -4.88
N GLN A 89 -23.88 -14.56 -4.78
CA GLN A 89 -25.03 -15.04 -5.55
C GLN A 89 -26.37 -14.92 -4.81
N CYS A 90 -26.43 -15.25 -3.53
CA CYS A 90 -27.69 -15.22 -2.75
C CYS A 90 -27.70 -14.22 -1.59
N GLY A 91 -26.58 -13.53 -1.33
CA GLY A 91 -26.48 -12.56 -0.24
C GLY A 91 -26.46 -13.16 1.17
N TYR A 92 -26.30 -14.48 1.30
CA TYR A 92 -26.18 -15.16 2.59
C TYR A 92 -25.05 -14.56 3.42
N GLU A 93 -25.35 -14.19 4.68
CA GLU A 93 -24.37 -13.60 5.59
C GLU A 93 -23.56 -14.69 6.29
N PHE A 94 -22.24 -14.67 6.09
CA PHE A 94 -21.33 -15.59 6.74
C PHE A 94 -21.05 -15.15 8.19
N ASP A 95 -20.90 -16.14 9.07
CA ASP A 95 -20.42 -15.89 10.43
C ASP A 95 -19.03 -15.21 10.40
N ARG A 96 -18.86 -14.26 11.32
CA ARG A 96 -17.69 -13.39 11.47
C ARG A 96 -16.51 -14.07 12.19
N ASP A 97 -16.57 -15.36 12.50
CA ASP A 97 -15.38 -16.07 12.96
C ASP A 97 -14.44 -16.42 11.78
N TRP A 98 -13.77 -15.38 11.28
CA TRP A 98 -12.85 -15.45 10.13
C TRP A 98 -11.59 -16.27 10.41
N SER A 99 -11.25 -16.48 11.69
CA SER A 99 -9.95 -17.01 12.11
C SER A 99 -9.75 -18.50 11.83
N ALA A 100 -10.85 -19.25 11.66
CA ALA A 100 -10.83 -20.70 11.48
C ALA A 100 -11.34 -21.17 10.11
N ARG A 101 -11.81 -20.26 9.25
CA ARG A 101 -12.54 -20.62 8.02
C ARG A 101 -11.61 -20.64 6.81
N VAL A 102 -11.37 -21.85 6.30
CA VAL A 102 -10.54 -22.12 5.11
C VAL A 102 -11.38 -22.17 3.82
N HIS A 103 -12.68 -22.45 3.93
CA HIS A 103 -13.59 -22.59 2.79
C HIS A 103 -14.78 -21.63 2.92
N TRP A 104 -15.11 -20.94 1.83
CA TRP A 104 -16.20 -19.96 1.76
C TRP A 104 -17.44 -20.46 1.00
N ASP A 105 -17.56 -21.77 0.79
CA ASP A 105 -18.74 -22.37 0.15
C ASP A 105 -20.05 -21.91 0.81
N CYS A 106 -21.01 -21.53 -0.01
CA CYS A 106 -22.26 -20.99 0.46
C CYS A 106 -23.09 -22.10 1.13
N PRO A 107 -23.44 -21.97 2.42
CA PRO A 107 -24.19 -23.01 3.15
C PRO A 107 -25.68 -23.03 2.77
N ASN A 108 -26.16 -22.04 2.01
CA ASN A 108 -27.52 -22.04 1.51
C ASN A 108 -27.67 -23.13 0.44
N SER A 109 -28.42 -24.19 0.76
CA SER A 109 -28.66 -25.33 -0.13
C SER A 109 -29.31 -24.96 -1.46
N GLU A 110 -29.96 -23.80 -1.56
CA GLU A 110 -30.58 -23.31 -2.79
C GLU A 110 -29.60 -22.50 -3.67
N CYS A 111 -28.44 -22.10 -3.14
CA CYS A 111 -27.47 -21.25 -3.84
C CYS A 111 -26.42 -22.06 -4.61
N GLY A 112 -25.79 -23.03 -3.93
CA GLY A 112 -24.75 -23.88 -4.53
C GLY A 112 -23.46 -23.16 -4.96
N TRP A 113 -23.25 -21.92 -4.51
CA TRP A 113 -22.01 -21.18 -4.78
C TRP A 113 -20.85 -21.81 -4.01
N MET A 114 -19.72 -22.06 -4.68
CA MET A 114 -18.51 -22.66 -4.12
C MET A 114 -17.32 -21.74 -4.37
N ASP A 115 -16.38 -21.71 -3.42
CA ASP A 115 -15.17 -20.91 -3.52
C ASP A 115 -14.05 -21.70 -4.23
N ASP A 116 -13.81 -21.35 -5.50
CA ASP A 116 -12.76 -21.95 -6.33
C ASP A 116 -11.42 -21.18 -6.23
N SER A 117 -11.28 -20.23 -5.30
CA SER A 117 -10.06 -19.41 -5.17
C SER A 117 -8.93 -20.15 -4.41
N VAL A 118 -8.21 -21.00 -5.15
CA VAL A 118 -6.96 -21.65 -4.73
C VAL A 118 -5.80 -21.35 -5.69
#